data_AF-A0A1C6H7U4-F1
#
_entry.id   AF-A0A1C6H7U4-F1
#
_cell.length_a   1.000
_cell.length_b   1.000
_cell.length_c   1.000
_cell.angle_alpha   90.00
_cell.angle_beta   90.00
_cell.angle_gamma   90.00
#
_symmetry.space_group_name_H-M   'P 1'
#
loop_
_entity.id
_entity.type
_entity.pdbx_description
1 polymer ?
#
loop_
_entity_poly.entity_id
_entity_poly.type
_entity_poly.pdbx_seq_one_letter_code
_entity_poly.pdbx_strand_id
1 'polypeptide(L)'
;MPTINVGNLENQEEILDYLKRIYANVFDVSAIDWQAFFNARATGELFSTKFYNLSVTNTAQGEKMNDSIGKECTPSTNLVKNRDDFASFNAFWFCYCNFIVSDDGQKTITAIQGQKNFSRTGKVNVGILTPPLYYGISKVSDGEIWHLSDKPNRELGLVLMPHCKDNKGKEMPYGVLPVYHAGDIDGKLYGSSGLPVKNFISYMSLHTEMSKLGTGYVGAGSERSIYLKTMLRIKYAFSSSQKVFQGNTENNQQIKVATAIENVTYFPVSASYANRFYVGEDVSIGDATGHTDNLDRGNSYMRNIADKVLITKIETESDEIVRIYVDVETPFNLTADSYLSTMPLHSGTTDDVLGNDGYIANDGKHAFKLQGLEEGIGAYMVSSNEVMNKETATKTVFYHKNYGDYHSDNSILTNYKKVGEFIKEDSTDFWIGEVDIDLETGAEVPRTIGSGDSVGTGDRYYFGEAGIGFREYLTRGNLWSGSNAGLSCLVDGSDLSSAGWYFAVCVS
;
A
#
# COMPACT_ATOMS: atom_id res chain seq x y z
N MET A 1 19.40 -46.42 13.33
CA MET A 1 19.58 -45.08 12.72
C MET A 1 20.77 -45.17 11.77
N PRO A 2 20.65 -44.73 10.51
CA PRO A 2 21.82 -44.66 9.65
C PRO A 2 22.81 -43.63 10.21
N THR A 3 24.09 -43.98 10.18
CA THR A 3 25.20 -43.15 10.68
C THR A 3 25.50 -42.08 9.64
N ILE A 4 25.03 -40.84 9.88
CA ILE A 4 25.29 -39.72 8.98
C ILE A 4 26.71 -39.20 9.26
N ASN A 5 27.60 -39.32 8.27
CA ASN A 5 28.96 -38.78 8.33
C ASN A 5 28.93 -37.28 8.00
N VAL A 6 29.18 -36.44 9.00
CA VAL A 6 29.01 -34.97 8.98
C VAL A 6 30.07 -34.23 8.15
N GLY A 7 31.05 -34.96 7.59
CA GLY A 7 32.17 -34.40 6.81
C GLY A 7 31.95 -34.30 5.29
N ASN A 8 30.80 -34.71 4.76
CA ASN A 8 30.46 -34.59 3.33
C ASN A 8 29.47 -33.42 3.11
N LEU A 9 29.75 -32.53 2.14
CA LEU A 9 28.90 -31.40 1.79
C LEU A 9 27.48 -31.82 1.38
N GLU A 10 27.33 -32.92 0.64
CA GLU A 10 26.01 -33.46 0.25
C GLU A 10 25.19 -33.88 1.50
N ASN A 11 25.84 -34.50 2.49
CA ASN A 11 25.19 -34.87 3.75
C ASN A 11 24.83 -33.64 4.59
N GLN A 12 25.59 -32.54 4.50
CA GLN A 12 25.28 -31.30 5.21
C GLN A 12 24.06 -30.58 4.61
N GLU A 13 23.93 -30.55 3.29
CA GLU A 13 22.74 -30.04 2.61
C GLU A 13 21.50 -30.88 2.94
N GLU A 14 21.64 -32.20 2.97
CA GLU A 14 20.57 -33.12 3.33
C GLU A 14 20.16 -32.95 4.82
N ILE A 15 21.12 -32.80 5.74
CA ILE A 15 20.85 -32.47 7.15
C ILE A 15 20.13 -31.11 7.27
N LEU A 16 20.57 -30.09 6.52
CA LEU A 16 19.96 -28.76 6.54
C LEU A 16 18.51 -28.81 6.02
N ASP A 17 18.24 -29.61 4.98
CA ASP A 17 16.89 -29.86 4.47
C ASP A 17 16.03 -30.61 5.50
N TYR A 18 16.56 -31.65 6.16
CA TYR A 18 15.87 -32.32 7.26
C TYR A 18 15.56 -31.37 8.43
N LEU A 19 16.49 -30.50 8.83
CA LEU A 19 16.28 -29.51 9.87
C LEU A 19 15.23 -28.47 9.47
N LYS A 20 15.24 -27.99 8.23
CA LYS A 20 14.19 -27.11 7.67
C LYS A 20 12.82 -27.78 7.70
N ARG A 21 12.74 -29.06 7.31
CA ARG A 21 11.50 -29.85 7.36
C ARG A 21 11.01 -30.08 8.78
N ILE A 22 11.90 -30.37 9.73
CA ILE A 22 11.52 -30.52 11.15
C ILE A 22 11.03 -29.17 11.70
N TYR A 23 11.76 -28.08 11.44
CA TYR A 23 11.36 -26.73 11.84
C TYR A 23 9.96 -26.37 11.28
N ALA A 24 9.71 -26.63 9.99
CA ALA A 24 8.43 -26.34 9.35
C ALA A 24 7.24 -27.18 9.86
N ASN A 25 7.49 -28.33 10.50
CA ASN A 25 6.44 -29.24 10.98
C ASN A 25 6.26 -29.26 12.52
N VAL A 26 7.22 -28.76 13.29
CA VAL A 26 7.22 -28.82 14.78
C VAL A 26 7.05 -27.44 15.43
N PHE A 27 7.30 -26.35 14.69
CA PHE A 27 7.19 -25.00 15.23
C PHE A 27 5.72 -24.55 15.29
N ASP A 28 5.14 -24.48 16.49
CA ASP A 28 3.80 -23.91 16.73
C ASP A 28 3.92 -22.40 17.01
N VAL A 29 3.41 -21.59 16.07
CA VAL A 29 3.49 -20.14 16.16
C VAL A 29 2.66 -19.57 17.31
N SER A 30 1.60 -20.27 17.71
CA SER A 30 0.72 -19.85 18.81
C SER A 30 1.37 -20.03 20.19
N ALA A 31 2.40 -20.86 20.28
CA ALA A 31 3.16 -21.10 21.51
C ALA A 31 4.32 -20.12 21.72
N ILE A 32 4.57 -19.20 20.78
CA ILE A 32 5.66 -18.23 20.88
C ILE A 32 5.27 -17.10 21.83
N ASP A 33 6.10 -16.89 22.86
CA ASP A 33 6.10 -15.63 23.60
C ASP A 33 6.80 -14.56 22.76
N TRP A 34 6.01 -13.89 21.91
CA TRP A 34 6.51 -12.84 21.02
C TRP A 34 7.13 -11.67 21.78
N GLN A 35 6.61 -11.34 22.96
CA GLN A 35 7.16 -10.27 23.78
C GLN A 35 8.57 -10.64 24.22
N ALA A 36 8.76 -11.84 24.77
CA ALA A 36 10.08 -12.30 25.19
C ALA A 36 11.05 -12.42 24.00
N PHE A 37 10.57 -12.93 22.86
CA PHE A 37 11.37 -13.05 21.65
C PHE A 37 11.90 -11.69 21.16
N PHE A 38 11.03 -10.69 21.01
CA PHE A 38 11.44 -9.37 20.52
C PHE A 38 12.24 -8.59 21.57
N ASN A 39 11.90 -8.70 22.86
CA ASN A 39 12.68 -8.08 23.92
C ASN A 39 14.12 -8.62 23.98
N ALA A 40 14.32 -9.92 23.74
CA ALA A 40 15.64 -10.53 23.71
C ALA A 40 16.50 -10.05 22.53
N ARG A 41 15.87 -9.61 21.44
CA ARG A 41 16.54 -9.06 20.25
C ARG A 41 16.68 -7.54 20.29
N ALA A 42 15.95 -6.86 21.18
CA ALA A 42 15.87 -5.41 21.19
C ALA A 42 17.18 -4.77 21.64
N THR A 43 17.72 -3.88 20.82
CA THR A 43 19.01 -3.21 21.04
C THR A 43 18.80 -1.83 21.65
N GLY A 44 17.77 -1.10 21.23
CA GLY A 44 17.56 0.31 21.55
C GLY A 44 18.36 1.26 20.66
N GLU A 45 18.85 0.78 19.51
CA GLU A 45 19.45 1.63 18.48
C GLU A 45 18.43 2.68 18.04
N LEU A 46 18.94 3.87 17.75
CA LEU A 46 18.16 5.04 17.37
C LEU A 46 18.49 5.43 15.94
N PHE A 47 17.62 5.03 15.01
CA PHE A 47 17.73 5.44 13.61
C PHE A 47 17.05 6.78 13.44
N SER A 48 17.71 7.72 12.75
CA SER A 48 17.18 9.07 12.62
C SER A 48 17.51 9.73 11.29
N THR A 49 16.68 10.69 10.88
CA THR A 49 16.92 11.51 9.70
C THR A 49 16.34 12.90 9.90
N LYS A 50 17.14 13.93 9.65
CA LYS A 50 16.74 15.34 9.69
C LYS A 50 16.23 15.79 8.33
N PHE A 51 15.08 16.46 8.31
CA PHE A 51 14.57 17.18 7.16
C PHE A 51 14.52 18.67 7.51
N TYR A 52 15.06 19.50 6.62
CA TYR A 52 15.06 20.94 6.79
C TYR A 52 13.69 21.52 6.39
N ASN A 53 13.26 22.59 7.04
CA ASN A 53 12.02 23.29 6.70
C ASN A 53 12.11 23.89 5.29
N LEU A 54 10.97 24.10 4.64
CA LEU A 54 10.92 24.71 3.30
C LEU A 54 11.41 26.16 3.27
N SER A 55 11.40 26.85 4.41
CA SER A 55 12.02 28.18 4.55
C SER A 55 13.55 28.16 4.47
N VAL A 56 14.17 26.98 4.59
CA VAL A 56 15.62 26.77 4.59
C VAL A 56 16.08 26.12 3.28
N THR A 57 15.35 25.11 2.80
CA THR A 57 15.68 24.40 1.55
C THR A 57 14.44 23.87 0.87
N ASN A 58 14.51 23.70 -0.45
CA ASN A 58 13.44 23.12 -1.25
C ASN A 58 13.67 21.64 -1.59
N THR A 59 14.67 20.97 -1.03
CA THR A 59 14.93 19.55 -1.32
C THR A 59 14.04 18.62 -0.50
N ALA A 60 13.63 17.51 -1.11
CA ALA A 60 13.01 16.38 -0.42
C ALA A 60 14.02 15.45 0.30
N GLN A 61 15.32 15.70 0.14
CA GLN A 61 16.39 14.89 0.72
C GLN A 61 16.69 15.29 2.17
N GLY A 62 16.75 14.30 3.04
CA GLY A 62 17.13 14.44 4.44
C GLY A 62 18.59 14.07 4.72
N GLU A 63 19.04 14.39 5.92
CA GLU A 63 20.37 14.08 6.43
C GLU A 63 20.27 12.97 7.49
N LYS A 64 20.94 11.84 7.24
CA LYS A 64 20.94 10.70 8.17
C LYS A 64 21.69 11.06 9.46
N MET A 65 21.11 10.70 10.59
CA MET A 65 21.66 10.97 11.92
C MET A 65 21.71 9.69 12.75
N ASN A 66 22.45 9.72 13.87
CA ASN A 66 22.54 8.61 14.83
C ASN A 66 22.92 7.29 14.12
N ASP A 67 22.22 6.19 14.40
CA ASP A 67 22.54 4.86 13.84
C ASP A 67 22.23 4.74 12.35
N SER A 68 21.62 5.76 11.73
CA SER A 68 21.43 5.84 10.28
C SER A 68 22.69 6.31 9.53
N ILE A 69 23.68 6.89 10.22
CA ILE A 69 24.90 7.41 9.56
C ILE A 69 25.65 6.28 8.85
N GLY A 70 25.97 6.49 7.57
CA GLY A 70 26.69 5.52 6.74
C GLY A 70 25.86 4.31 6.28
N LYS A 71 24.57 4.25 6.62
CA LYS A 71 23.64 3.21 6.13
C LYS A 71 23.04 3.61 4.79
N GLU A 72 22.97 2.68 3.85
CA GLU A 72 22.35 2.89 2.55
C GLU A 72 21.28 1.83 2.25
N CYS A 73 20.32 2.21 1.43
CA CYS A 73 19.30 1.32 0.91
C CYS A 73 19.10 1.60 -0.58
N THR A 74 19.08 0.56 -1.40
CA THR A 74 18.84 0.60 -2.83
C THR A 74 17.73 -0.40 -3.15
N PRO A 75 16.63 0.03 -3.81
CA PRO A 75 15.50 -0.86 -4.07
C PRO A 75 15.94 -2.09 -4.87
N SER A 76 15.49 -3.28 -4.45
CA SER A 76 15.75 -4.52 -5.19
C SER A 76 14.78 -4.68 -6.37
N THR A 77 15.09 -5.64 -7.25
CA THR A 77 14.17 -6.09 -8.29
C THR A 77 13.87 -7.58 -8.12
N ASN A 78 13.06 -8.14 -9.02
CA ASN A 78 12.90 -9.58 -9.15
C ASN A 78 14.14 -10.29 -9.72
N LEU A 79 15.10 -9.54 -10.28
CA LEU A 79 16.32 -10.08 -10.87
C LEU A 79 17.55 -9.87 -9.98
N VAL A 80 17.57 -8.79 -9.20
CA VAL A 80 18.73 -8.39 -8.40
C VAL A 80 18.30 -8.02 -6.99
N LYS A 81 18.87 -8.73 -6.00
CA LYS A 81 18.80 -8.34 -4.60
C LYS A 81 19.83 -7.25 -4.33
N ASN A 82 19.36 -6.01 -4.25
CA ASN A 82 20.19 -4.84 -3.98
C ASN A 82 20.44 -4.66 -2.46
N ARG A 83 21.10 -3.56 -2.11
CA ARG A 83 21.60 -3.26 -0.77
C ARG A 83 20.49 -2.77 0.17
N ASP A 84 20.45 -3.30 1.38
CA ASP A 84 19.67 -2.75 2.51
C ASP A 84 20.48 -2.94 3.79
N ASP A 85 21.21 -1.90 4.21
CA ASP A 85 22.04 -1.95 5.42
C ASP A 85 21.22 -1.91 6.72
N PHE A 86 19.92 -1.63 6.63
CA PHE A 86 19.02 -1.57 7.77
C PHE A 86 18.45 -2.95 8.12
N ALA A 87 18.32 -3.84 7.13
CA ALA A 87 17.67 -5.15 7.27
C ALA A 87 18.24 -6.06 8.38
N SER A 88 19.49 -5.86 8.80
CA SER A 88 20.11 -6.64 9.89
C SER A 88 19.65 -6.22 11.29
N PHE A 89 19.09 -5.01 11.44
CA PHE A 89 18.69 -4.47 12.73
C PHE A 89 17.28 -4.89 13.10
N ASN A 90 17.04 -5.07 14.39
CA ASN A 90 15.75 -5.54 14.88
C ASN A 90 14.62 -4.56 14.53
N ALA A 91 14.85 -3.24 14.59
CA ALA A 91 13.88 -2.21 14.21
C ALA A 91 13.37 -2.29 12.74
N PHE A 92 14.09 -3.01 11.86
CA PHE A 92 13.71 -3.24 10.46
C PHE A 92 13.51 -4.72 10.16
N TRP A 93 13.42 -5.56 11.19
CA TRP A 93 13.07 -6.95 11.01
C TRP A 93 11.57 -7.09 10.79
N PHE A 94 11.20 -7.88 9.79
CA PHE A 94 9.84 -8.40 9.67
C PHE A 94 9.86 -9.83 9.13
N CYS A 95 8.77 -10.56 9.32
CA CYS A 95 8.48 -11.76 8.55
C CYS A 95 7.05 -11.71 8.03
N TYR A 96 6.79 -12.32 6.88
CA TYR A 96 5.41 -12.47 6.43
C TYR A 96 4.66 -13.46 7.31
N CYS A 97 3.38 -13.18 7.56
CA CYS A 97 2.53 -14.00 8.40
C CYS A 97 1.12 -14.12 7.83
N ASN A 98 0.42 -15.19 8.17
CA ASN A 98 -1.03 -15.21 8.15
C ASN A 98 -1.55 -14.78 9.51
N PHE A 99 -2.64 -14.01 9.52
CA PHE A 99 -3.27 -13.57 10.75
C PHE A 99 -4.79 -13.63 10.66
N ILE A 100 -5.41 -13.69 11.83
CA ILE A 100 -6.85 -13.54 12.02
C ILE A 100 -7.10 -12.42 13.03
N VAL A 101 -8.31 -11.87 13.01
CA VAL A 101 -8.77 -10.88 13.97
C VAL A 101 -9.95 -11.46 14.74
N SER A 102 -9.86 -11.46 16.06
CA SER A 102 -10.97 -11.82 16.95
C SER A 102 -12.01 -10.70 17.02
N ASP A 103 -13.21 -11.00 17.51
CA ASP A 103 -14.31 -10.04 17.62
C ASP A 103 -13.98 -8.80 18.47
N ASP A 104 -13.04 -8.91 19.40
CA ASP A 104 -12.53 -7.79 20.21
C ASP A 104 -11.44 -6.96 19.51
N GLY A 105 -11.05 -7.33 18.30
CA GLY A 105 -10.08 -6.60 17.48
C GLY A 105 -8.63 -7.03 17.65
N GLN A 106 -8.34 -8.08 18.43
CA GLN A 106 -6.98 -8.61 18.61
C GLN A 106 -6.50 -9.37 17.37
N LYS A 107 -5.32 -9.00 16.86
CA LYS A 107 -4.67 -9.66 15.74
C LYS A 107 -3.85 -10.85 16.23
N THR A 108 -4.15 -12.06 15.75
CA THR A 108 -3.46 -13.30 16.12
C THR A 108 -2.74 -13.90 14.92
N ILE A 109 -1.45 -14.19 15.08
CA ILE A 109 -0.65 -14.87 14.06
C ILE A 109 -1.00 -16.35 14.01
N THR A 110 -1.34 -16.87 12.84
CA THR A 110 -1.71 -18.28 12.63
C THR A 110 -0.64 -19.07 11.87
N ALA A 111 0.20 -18.38 11.09
CA ALA A 111 1.37 -18.94 10.44
C ALA A 111 2.40 -17.84 10.11
N ILE A 112 3.67 -18.19 9.98
CA ILE A 112 4.74 -17.32 9.46
C ILE A 112 5.44 -17.96 8.27
N GLN A 113 6.02 -17.14 7.40
CA GLN A 113 6.76 -17.60 6.23
C GLN A 113 7.81 -18.65 6.60
N GLY A 114 7.81 -19.76 5.86
CA GLY A 114 8.67 -20.91 6.12
C GLY A 114 7.98 -22.05 6.87
N GLN A 115 6.83 -21.80 7.52
CA GLN A 115 5.99 -22.86 8.06
C GLN A 115 5.12 -23.49 6.97
N LYS A 116 4.76 -24.76 7.16
CA LYS A 116 3.94 -25.54 6.20
C LYS A 116 2.54 -24.95 5.98
N ASN A 117 1.97 -24.33 7.01
CA ASN A 117 0.61 -23.77 7.00
C ASN A 117 0.55 -22.30 6.55
N PHE A 118 1.69 -21.66 6.28
CA PHE A 118 1.71 -20.33 5.71
C PHE A 118 1.33 -20.37 4.23
N SER A 119 0.41 -19.48 3.83
CA SER A 119 0.05 -19.27 2.43
C SER A 119 0.06 -17.78 2.11
N ARG A 120 0.44 -17.42 0.87
CA ARG A 120 0.21 -16.07 0.34
C ARG A 120 -1.14 -15.92 -0.35
N THR A 121 -1.75 -17.03 -0.75
CA THR A 121 -2.93 -17.06 -1.62
C THR A 121 -4.10 -17.78 -0.95
N GLY A 122 -5.30 -17.56 -1.47
CA GLY A 122 -6.54 -18.16 -0.98
C GLY A 122 -7.19 -17.37 0.15
N LYS A 123 -7.99 -18.04 0.98
CA LYS A 123 -8.77 -17.44 2.07
C LYS A 123 -7.92 -17.17 3.32
N VAL A 124 -6.91 -16.33 3.18
CA VAL A 124 -5.99 -15.93 4.25
C VAL A 124 -5.84 -14.41 4.24
N ASN A 125 -5.49 -13.83 5.39
CA ASN A 125 -5.01 -12.45 5.42
C ASN A 125 -3.50 -12.47 5.65
N VAL A 126 -2.75 -11.90 4.70
CA VAL A 126 -1.29 -11.85 4.75
C VAL A 126 -0.86 -10.51 5.33
N GLY A 127 -0.08 -10.57 6.39
CA GLY A 127 0.51 -9.42 7.04
C GLY A 127 2.03 -9.52 7.08
N ILE A 128 2.67 -8.43 7.51
CA ILE A 128 3.99 -8.47 8.10
C ILE A 128 3.87 -8.53 9.61
N LEU A 129 4.68 -9.35 10.24
CA LEU A 129 4.92 -9.38 11.68
C LEU A 129 6.20 -8.59 11.97
N THR A 130 6.13 -7.67 12.91
CA THR A 130 7.24 -6.78 13.31
C THR A 130 7.44 -6.81 14.83
N PRO A 131 8.64 -6.48 15.35
CA PRO A 131 8.79 -6.17 16.77
C PRO A 131 7.93 -4.95 17.16
N PRO A 132 7.73 -4.70 18.47
CA PRO A 132 7.27 -3.40 18.93
C PRO A 132 8.24 -2.31 18.45
N LEU A 133 7.71 -1.31 17.73
CA LEU A 133 8.48 -0.18 17.22
C LEU A 133 8.03 1.11 17.88
N TYR A 134 8.99 1.99 18.18
CA TYR A 134 8.76 3.29 18.78
C TYR A 134 9.28 4.38 17.84
N TYR A 135 8.49 5.42 17.64
CA TYR A 135 8.81 6.52 16.72
C TYR A 135 8.48 7.88 17.32
N GLY A 136 9.06 8.92 16.76
CA GLY A 136 8.84 10.29 17.19
C GLY A 136 9.46 11.30 16.24
N ILE A 137 9.02 12.55 16.37
CA ILE A 137 9.47 13.66 15.52
C ILE A 137 9.90 14.81 16.43
N SER A 138 11.20 15.10 16.46
CA SER A 138 11.74 16.24 17.20
C SER A 138 11.72 17.48 16.31
N LYS A 139 11.03 18.54 16.74
CA LYS A 139 11.06 19.84 16.04
C LYS A 139 12.34 20.58 16.45
N VAL A 140 13.08 21.09 15.46
CA VAL A 140 14.27 21.92 15.65
C VAL A 140 14.09 23.24 14.92
N SER A 141 14.97 24.23 15.13
CA SER A 141 14.79 25.58 14.62
C SER A 141 14.68 25.67 13.09
N ASP A 142 15.38 24.78 12.39
CA ASP A 142 15.53 24.79 10.93
C ASP A 142 14.90 23.56 10.27
N GLY A 143 14.14 22.74 11.01
CA GLY A 143 13.61 21.50 10.48
C GLY A 143 12.96 20.58 11.53
N GLU A 144 12.93 19.30 11.20
CA GLU A 144 12.47 18.24 12.07
C GLU A 144 13.34 16.98 11.93
N ILE A 145 13.41 16.18 12.99
CA ILE A 145 14.17 14.93 13.02
C ILE A 145 13.21 13.78 13.28
N TRP A 146 13.12 12.87 12.33
CA TRP A 146 12.36 11.63 12.46
C TRP A 146 13.21 10.60 13.18
N HIS A 147 12.61 9.87 14.12
CA HIS A 147 13.26 8.87 14.96
C HIS A 147 12.52 7.54 14.88
N LEU A 148 13.28 6.44 14.87
CA LEU A 148 12.78 5.07 14.97
C LEU A 148 13.69 4.24 15.89
N SER A 149 13.10 3.47 16.79
CA SER A 149 13.80 2.52 17.66
C SER A 149 12.91 1.30 17.96
N ASP A 150 13.53 0.21 18.38
CA ASP A 150 12.85 -0.98 18.90
C ASP A 150 12.72 -0.98 20.44
N LYS A 151 13.08 0.13 21.09
CA LYS A 151 12.84 0.40 22.51
C LYS A 151 12.22 1.78 22.73
N PRO A 152 11.45 1.96 23.82
CA PRO A 152 10.97 3.28 24.19
C PRO A 152 12.13 4.19 24.55
N ASN A 153 12.04 5.47 24.16
CA ASN A 153 12.99 6.50 24.57
C ASN A 153 12.19 7.70 25.09
N ARG A 154 12.19 7.89 26.42
CA ARG A 154 11.42 8.93 27.10
C ARG A 154 11.99 10.33 26.89
N GLU A 155 13.30 10.45 26.71
CA GLU A 155 13.95 11.76 26.50
C GLU A 155 13.54 12.38 25.18
N LEU A 156 13.41 11.54 24.14
CA LEU A 156 12.93 11.95 22.81
C LEU A 156 11.40 11.85 22.67
N GLY A 157 10.68 11.41 23.71
CA GLY A 157 9.22 11.26 23.66
C GLY A 157 8.74 10.25 22.62
N LEU A 158 9.51 9.20 22.32
CA LEU A 158 9.10 8.19 21.34
C LEU A 158 7.86 7.44 21.85
N VAL A 159 6.88 7.27 20.97
CA VAL A 159 5.63 6.56 21.24
C VAL A 159 5.58 5.25 20.47
N LEU A 160 4.86 4.25 20.99
CA LEU A 160 4.64 2.99 20.30
C LEU A 160 3.89 3.25 18.98
N MET A 161 4.39 2.67 17.88
CA MET A 161 3.77 2.84 16.57
C MET A 161 2.35 2.26 16.55
N PRO A 162 1.40 2.90 15.84
CA PRO A 162 -0.01 2.50 15.90
C PRO A 162 -0.29 1.04 15.47
N HIS A 163 0.51 0.47 14.57
CA HIS A 163 0.35 -0.92 14.11
C HIS A 163 0.78 -1.98 15.15
N CYS A 164 1.42 -1.57 16.24
CA CYS A 164 1.72 -2.41 17.41
C CYS A 164 0.57 -2.39 18.43
N LYS A 165 -0.62 -1.93 18.03
CA LYS A 165 -1.83 -1.95 18.84
C LYS A 165 -2.94 -2.72 18.11
N ASP A 166 -3.86 -3.28 18.88
CA ASP A 166 -5.06 -3.90 18.34
C ASP A 166 -6.10 -2.86 17.90
N ASN A 167 -7.23 -3.30 17.34
CA ASN A 167 -8.26 -2.39 16.81
C ASN A 167 -9.00 -1.61 17.90
N LYS A 168 -8.71 -1.87 19.18
CA LYS A 168 -9.20 -1.15 20.37
C LYS A 168 -8.11 -0.32 21.06
N GLY A 169 -6.93 -0.23 20.47
CA GLY A 169 -5.83 0.60 20.95
C GLY A 169 -4.99 -0.02 22.05
N LYS A 170 -5.19 -1.31 22.38
CA LYS A 170 -4.38 -2.02 23.36
C LYS A 170 -3.05 -2.41 22.73
N GLU A 171 -1.96 -2.18 23.46
CA GLU A 171 -0.62 -2.57 23.04
C GLU A 171 -0.53 -4.08 22.85
N MET A 172 0.06 -4.48 21.73
CA MET A 172 0.38 -5.85 21.39
C MET A 172 1.88 -6.09 21.54
N PRO A 173 2.31 -7.33 21.82
CA PRO A 173 3.73 -7.66 21.94
C PRO A 173 4.49 -7.66 20.60
N TYR A 174 3.81 -7.29 19.52
CA TYR A 174 4.29 -7.23 18.15
C TYR A 174 3.42 -6.27 17.33
N GLY A 175 3.89 -5.89 16.15
CA GLY A 175 3.06 -5.18 15.16
C GLY A 175 2.62 -6.06 14.01
N VAL A 176 1.41 -5.82 13.49
CA VAL A 176 0.87 -6.46 12.28
C VAL A 176 0.33 -5.41 11.32
N LEU A 177 0.75 -5.49 10.06
CA LEU A 177 0.23 -4.66 8.96
C LEU A 177 -0.11 -5.51 7.75
N PRO A 178 -1.25 -5.27 7.07
CA PRO A 178 -1.60 -6.01 5.87
C PRO A 178 -0.71 -5.65 4.70
N VAL A 179 -0.25 -6.69 4.00
CA VAL A 179 0.65 -6.56 2.85
C VAL A 179 -0.08 -6.03 1.64
N TYR A 180 -1.22 -6.65 1.33
CA TYR A 180 -1.93 -6.48 0.07
C TYR A 180 -3.20 -5.66 0.22
N HIS A 181 -3.56 -4.96 -0.86
CA HIS A 181 -4.94 -4.54 -1.07
C HIS A 181 -5.83 -5.78 -1.23
N ALA A 182 -7.06 -5.67 -0.76
CA ALA A 182 -7.95 -6.80 -0.62
C ALA A 182 -8.60 -7.17 -1.95
N GLY A 183 -8.75 -8.47 -2.21
CA GLY A 183 -9.61 -9.01 -3.25
C GLY A 183 -10.78 -9.80 -2.68
N ASP A 184 -11.74 -10.16 -3.53
CA ASP A 184 -12.95 -10.88 -3.13
C ASP A 184 -12.79 -12.39 -3.35
N ILE A 185 -13.08 -13.19 -2.32
CA ILE A 185 -13.24 -14.64 -2.44
C ILE A 185 -14.56 -15.02 -1.75
N ASP A 186 -15.52 -15.50 -2.54
CA ASP A 186 -16.85 -15.93 -2.09
C ASP A 186 -17.61 -14.86 -1.27
N GLY A 187 -17.52 -13.60 -1.69
CA GLY A 187 -18.22 -12.47 -1.06
C GLY A 187 -17.56 -11.94 0.21
N LYS A 188 -16.31 -12.33 0.48
CA LYS A 188 -15.50 -11.86 1.61
C LYS A 188 -14.17 -11.33 1.10
N LEU A 189 -13.70 -10.24 1.72
CA LEU A 189 -12.45 -9.61 1.31
C LEU A 189 -11.27 -10.27 2.01
N TYR A 190 -10.19 -10.54 1.28
CA TYR A 190 -8.95 -11.09 1.83
C TYR A 190 -7.74 -10.30 1.30
N GLY A 191 -6.82 -9.97 2.20
CA GLY A 191 -5.49 -9.47 1.84
C GLY A 191 -4.58 -10.62 1.42
N SER A 192 -4.85 -11.22 0.26
CA SER A 192 -4.09 -12.33 -0.33
C SER A 192 -3.48 -11.93 -1.67
N SER A 193 -2.36 -12.56 -2.03
CA SER A 193 -1.70 -12.43 -3.32
C SER A 193 -2.51 -13.06 -4.46
N GLY A 194 -2.37 -12.50 -5.67
CA GLY A 194 -2.95 -12.99 -6.92
C GLY A 194 -4.43 -12.69 -7.09
N LEU A 195 -4.99 -11.74 -6.33
CA LEU A 195 -6.41 -11.41 -6.41
C LEU A 195 -6.65 -10.11 -7.19
N PRO A 196 -7.74 -10.05 -7.99
CA PRO A 196 -8.30 -8.78 -8.42
C PRO A 196 -8.66 -7.93 -7.22
N VAL A 197 -8.04 -6.75 -7.16
CA VAL A 197 -8.32 -5.79 -6.10
C VAL A 197 -9.79 -5.42 -6.15
N LYS A 198 -10.44 -5.52 -4.99
CA LYS A 198 -11.82 -5.11 -4.81
C LYS A 198 -11.87 -3.58 -4.83
N ASN A 199 -12.32 -3.06 -5.96
CA ASN A 199 -12.61 -1.65 -6.16
C ASN A 199 -14.10 -1.33 -5.93
N PHE A 200 -14.48 -0.06 -6.14
CA PHE A 200 -15.82 0.46 -5.84
C PHE A 200 -16.20 0.30 -4.37
N ILE A 201 -15.23 0.52 -3.49
CA ILE A 201 -15.45 0.59 -2.04
C ILE A 201 -15.30 2.05 -1.62
N SER A 202 -16.25 2.51 -0.82
CA SER A 202 -16.24 3.81 -0.18
C SER A 202 -15.88 3.67 1.30
N TYR A 203 -15.64 4.78 1.97
CA TYR A 203 -15.55 4.82 3.42
C TYR A 203 -16.79 4.16 4.03
N MET A 204 -18.00 4.55 3.59
CA MET A 204 -19.27 3.97 4.06
C MET A 204 -19.40 2.47 3.86
N SER A 205 -19.01 1.93 2.70
CA SER A 205 -19.20 0.51 2.42
C SER A 205 -18.09 -0.37 3.00
N LEU A 206 -16.87 0.14 3.22
CA LEU A 206 -15.75 -0.68 3.68
C LEU A 206 -16.05 -1.37 5.00
N HIS A 207 -16.71 -0.70 5.94
CA HIS A 207 -16.99 -1.30 7.25
C HIS A 207 -17.91 -2.53 7.10
N THR A 208 -18.96 -2.40 6.27
CA THR A 208 -19.86 -3.51 5.97
C THR A 208 -19.11 -4.65 5.27
N GLU A 209 -18.25 -4.36 4.30
CA GLU A 209 -17.49 -5.38 3.59
C GLU A 209 -16.51 -6.14 4.52
N MET A 210 -15.78 -5.42 5.38
CA MET A 210 -14.85 -6.03 6.34
C MET A 210 -15.57 -6.90 7.36
N SER A 211 -16.75 -6.48 7.81
CA SER A 211 -17.55 -7.21 8.80
C SER A 211 -17.98 -8.61 8.35
N LYS A 212 -17.97 -8.89 7.04
CA LYS A 212 -18.28 -10.21 6.47
C LYS A 212 -17.22 -11.27 6.81
N LEU A 213 -15.99 -10.85 7.10
CA LEU A 213 -14.95 -11.75 7.64
C LEU A 213 -15.17 -12.06 9.12
N GLY A 214 -15.57 -11.04 9.90
CA GLY A 214 -15.84 -11.12 11.33
C GLY A 214 -15.97 -9.71 11.91
N THR A 215 -16.56 -9.58 13.10
CA THR A 215 -16.91 -8.26 13.69
C THR A 215 -15.69 -7.44 14.12
N GLY A 216 -14.56 -8.08 14.36
CA GLY A 216 -13.31 -7.40 14.72
C GLY A 216 -12.48 -6.90 13.53
N TYR A 217 -12.75 -7.40 12.32
CA TYR A 217 -12.02 -6.99 11.12
C TYR A 217 -12.38 -5.56 10.71
N VAL A 218 -11.36 -4.76 10.42
CA VAL A 218 -11.50 -3.38 9.94
C VAL A 218 -10.68 -3.19 8.66
N GLY A 219 -10.77 -2.02 8.04
CA GLY A 219 -9.81 -1.66 7.00
C GLY A 219 -8.50 -1.15 7.60
N ALA A 220 -7.41 -1.13 6.85
CA ALA A 220 -6.22 -0.40 7.26
C ALA A 220 -6.40 1.13 7.09
N GLY A 221 -5.61 1.92 7.81
CA GLY A 221 -5.62 3.37 7.69
C GLY A 221 -4.26 4.00 7.99
N SER A 222 -4.27 5.06 8.81
CA SER A 222 -3.08 5.83 9.19
C SER A 222 -1.91 4.98 9.71
N GLU A 223 -2.16 3.87 10.40
CA GLU A 223 -1.14 2.98 10.96
C GLU A 223 -0.23 2.38 9.88
N ARG A 224 -0.81 2.09 8.71
CA ARG A 224 -0.08 1.60 7.55
C ARG A 224 0.67 2.73 6.85
N SER A 225 0.03 3.90 6.74
CA SER A 225 0.63 5.10 6.15
C SER A 225 1.86 5.58 6.93
N ILE A 226 1.79 5.68 8.25
CA ILE A 226 2.90 6.18 9.07
C ILE A 226 4.08 5.19 9.09
N TYR A 227 3.80 3.88 9.03
CA TYR A 227 4.84 2.86 8.86
C TYR A 227 5.64 3.09 7.57
N LEU A 228 4.96 3.14 6.43
CA LEU A 228 5.59 3.38 5.13
C LEU A 228 6.38 4.69 5.10
N LYS A 229 5.81 5.78 5.64
CA LYS A 229 6.47 7.10 5.67
C LYS A 229 7.71 7.13 6.55
N THR A 230 7.66 6.46 7.70
CA THR A 230 8.81 6.34 8.61
C THR A 230 9.91 5.53 7.93
N MET A 231 9.57 4.41 7.29
CA MET A 231 10.55 3.57 6.59
C MET A 231 11.19 4.29 5.41
N LEU A 232 10.41 5.03 4.60
CA LEU A 232 10.94 5.86 3.53
C LEU A 232 11.93 6.90 4.08
N ARG A 233 11.51 7.66 5.09
CA ARG A 233 12.29 8.76 5.65
C ARG A 233 13.57 8.30 6.32
N ILE A 234 13.56 7.16 7.01
CA ILE A 234 14.75 6.64 7.70
C ILE A 234 15.69 5.87 6.75
N LYS A 235 15.14 4.97 5.90
CA LYS A 235 15.97 4.11 5.04
C LYS A 235 16.54 4.87 3.85
N TYR A 236 15.73 5.71 3.22
CA TYR A 236 16.11 6.41 1.99
C TYR A 236 16.45 7.89 2.20
N ALA A 237 16.14 8.46 3.38
CA ALA A 237 16.32 9.88 3.64
C ALA A 237 15.60 10.76 2.60
N PHE A 238 14.38 10.39 2.24
CA PHE A 238 13.50 11.21 1.40
C PHE A 238 12.13 11.40 2.06
N SER A 239 11.56 12.59 1.92
CA SER A 239 10.17 12.88 2.30
C SER A 239 9.17 12.50 1.21
N SER A 240 9.61 12.45 -0.06
CA SER A 240 8.82 12.11 -1.25
C SER A 240 9.06 10.67 -1.67
N SER A 241 8.00 9.86 -1.76
CA SER A 241 8.14 8.47 -2.22
C SER A 241 8.51 8.40 -3.70
N GLN A 242 7.99 9.30 -4.54
CA GLN A 242 8.21 9.32 -5.98
C GLN A 242 9.70 9.47 -6.38
N LYS A 243 10.58 9.88 -5.46
CA LYS A 243 12.04 9.92 -5.69
C LYS A 243 12.71 8.54 -5.67
N VAL A 244 12.03 7.55 -5.10
CA VAL A 244 12.55 6.18 -4.93
C VAL A 244 11.59 5.16 -5.53
N PHE A 245 10.30 5.32 -5.29
CA PHE A 245 9.22 4.41 -5.64
C PHE A 245 8.11 5.18 -6.36
N GLN A 246 8.00 4.99 -7.67
CA GLN A 246 7.02 5.68 -8.51
C GLN A 246 5.64 5.04 -8.45
N GLY A 247 5.58 3.70 -8.28
CA GLY A 247 4.33 2.93 -8.32
C GLY A 247 3.63 2.98 -9.68
N ASN A 248 2.47 2.33 -9.76
CA ASN A 248 1.58 2.35 -10.92
C ASN A 248 0.81 3.68 -10.97
N THR A 249 1.41 4.70 -11.57
CA THR A 249 0.92 6.08 -11.56
C THR A 249 0.79 6.71 -12.96
N GLU A 250 1.32 6.05 -13.99
CA GLU A 250 1.34 6.50 -15.40
C GLU A 250 0.77 5.44 -16.36
N ASN A 251 -0.06 4.53 -15.87
CA ASN A 251 -0.59 3.42 -16.65
C ASN A 251 -2.02 3.66 -17.15
N ASN A 252 -2.23 4.65 -17.99
CA ASN A 252 -3.56 5.21 -18.27
C ASN A 252 -4.22 4.77 -19.59
N GLN A 253 -3.93 3.57 -20.09
CA GLN A 253 -4.40 3.13 -21.42
C GLN A 253 -5.91 2.85 -21.46
N GLN A 254 -6.59 3.36 -22.48
CA GLN A 254 -7.95 3.00 -22.86
C GLN A 254 -8.02 3.00 -24.39
N ILE A 255 -7.93 1.82 -24.98
CA ILE A 255 -7.65 1.63 -26.40
C ILE A 255 -8.85 0.97 -27.07
N LYS A 256 -9.35 1.60 -28.14
CA LYS A 256 -10.40 1.04 -28.98
C LYS A 256 -9.87 -0.14 -29.79
N VAL A 257 -10.70 -1.16 -30.02
CA VAL A 257 -10.31 -2.32 -30.82
C VAL A 257 -9.88 -1.91 -32.23
N ALA A 258 -8.86 -2.57 -32.77
CA ALA A 258 -8.43 -2.30 -34.14
C ALA A 258 -9.39 -2.88 -35.18
N THR A 259 -9.88 -4.10 -34.93
CA THR A 259 -10.78 -4.82 -35.84
C THR A 259 -11.81 -5.59 -35.03
N ALA A 260 -13.09 -5.44 -35.38
CA ALA A 260 -14.16 -6.26 -34.82
C ALA A 260 -13.95 -7.74 -35.20
N ILE A 261 -14.11 -8.64 -34.24
CA ILE A 261 -13.77 -10.06 -34.40
C ILE A 261 -14.53 -10.92 -33.40
N GLU A 262 -14.85 -12.15 -33.76
CA GLU A 262 -15.63 -13.08 -32.94
C GLU A 262 -14.81 -14.29 -32.51
N ASN A 263 -15.19 -14.88 -31.38
CA ASN A 263 -14.64 -16.13 -30.84
C ASN A 263 -13.11 -16.12 -30.66
N VAL A 264 -12.61 -15.08 -29.98
CA VAL A 264 -11.18 -14.88 -29.71
C VAL A 264 -10.88 -14.83 -28.20
N THR A 265 -9.63 -15.04 -27.83
CA THR A 265 -9.10 -14.87 -26.46
C THR A 265 -8.08 -13.73 -26.36
N TYR A 266 -8.07 -12.85 -27.36
CA TYR A 266 -7.16 -11.72 -27.45
C TYR A 266 -7.90 -10.46 -27.91
N PHE A 267 -7.32 -9.31 -27.59
CA PHE A 267 -7.77 -8.00 -28.06
C PHE A 267 -6.77 -7.46 -29.09
N PRO A 268 -7.17 -7.27 -30.36
CA PRO A 268 -6.30 -6.70 -31.38
C PRO A 268 -6.21 -5.18 -31.22
N VAL A 269 -4.99 -4.66 -31.14
CA VAL A 269 -4.70 -3.22 -31.14
C VAL A 269 -3.71 -2.87 -32.24
N SER A 270 -3.63 -1.58 -32.60
CA SER A 270 -2.58 -1.11 -33.49
C SER A 270 -1.20 -1.39 -32.89
N ALA A 271 -0.24 -1.79 -33.72
CA ALA A 271 1.14 -2.08 -33.33
C ALA A 271 1.81 -0.92 -32.56
N SER A 272 1.37 0.33 -32.76
CA SER A 272 1.85 1.50 -32.00
C SER A 272 1.58 1.43 -30.50
N TYR A 273 0.66 0.57 -30.06
CA TYR A 273 0.32 0.38 -28.65
C TYR A 273 1.07 -0.78 -27.97
N ALA A 274 1.84 -1.59 -28.71
CA ALA A 274 2.47 -2.79 -28.18
C ALA A 274 3.33 -2.52 -26.93
N ASN A 275 4.19 -1.50 -26.99
CA ASN A 275 5.09 -1.14 -25.88
C ASN A 275 4.39 -0.43 -24.71
N ARG A 276 3.08 -0.21 -24.80
CA ARG A 276 2.31 0.40 -23.71
C ARG A 276 1.86 -0.62 -22.68
N PHE A 277 1.86 -1.90 -23.03
CA PHE A 277 1.42 -2.99 -22.16
C PHE A 277 2.57 -3.95 -21.83
N TYR A 278 2.38 -4.77 -20.80
CA TYR A 278 3.31 -5.85 -20.43
C TYR A 278 2.56 -7.13 -20.00
N VAL A 279 3.26 -8.28 -20.03
CA VAL A 279 2.68 -9.56 -19.58
C VAL A 279 2.59 -9.56 -18.05
N GLY A 280 1.42 -9.94 -17.53
CA GLY A 280 1.09 -9.87 -16.11
C GLY A 280 0.41 -8.56 -15.69
N GLU A 281 0.08 -7.68 -16.65
CA GLU A 281 -0.64 -6.44 -16.41
C GLU A 281 -2.16 -6.64 -16.33
N ASP A 282 -2.82 -5.81 -15.53
CA ASP A 282 -4.26 -5.82 -15.30
C ASP A 282 -5.05 -4.97 -16.29
N VAL A 283 -6.00 -5.61 -16.98
CA VAL A 283 -6.88 -4.95 -17.95
C VAL A 283 -8.33 -5.39 -17.80
N SER A 284 -9.25 -4.50 -18.18
CA SER A 284 -10.65 -4.83 -18.43
C SER A 284 -10.99 -4.62 -19.91
N ILE A 285 -11.93 -5.41 -20.41
CA ILE A 285 -12.48 -5.30 -21.76
C ILE A 285 -13.97 -5.02 -21.66
N GLY A 286 -14.43 -4.02 -22.41
CA GLY A 286 -15.82 -3.64 -22.47
C GLY A 286 -16.30 -3.32 -23.87
N ASP A 287 -17.62 -3.18 -24.01
CA ASP A 287 -18.31 -2.77 -25.23
C ASP A 287 -19.12 -1.50 -24.98
N ALA A 288 -18.72 -0.41 -25.64
CA ALA A 288 -19.37 0.89 -25.53
C ALA A 288 -20.45 1.11 -26.61
N THR A 289 -20.95 0.05 -27.26
CA THR A 289 -22.03 0.15 -28.25
C THR A 289 -23.23 0.88 -27.64
N GLY A 290 -23.62 2.01 -28.23
CA GLY A 290 -24.71 2.85 -27.73
C GLY A 290 -24.35 3.78 -26.57
N HIS A 291 -23.08 3.83 -26.16
CA HIS A 291 -22.57 4.59 -25.01
C HIS A 291 -21.29 5.38 -25.34
N THR A 292 -21.11 5.81 -26.59
CA THR A 292 -19.89 6.52 -27.02
C THR A 292 -19.73 7.93 -26.42
N ASP A 293 -20.75 8.42 -25.73
CA ASP A 293 -20.79 9.71 -25.03
C ASP A 293 -20.07 9.68 -23.67
N ASN A 294 -19.86 8.49 -23.09
CA ASN A 294 -19.14 8.33 -21.82
C ASN A 294 -18.30 7.05 -21.86
N LEU A 295 -16.98 7.18 -21.73
CA LEU A 295 -16.05 6.04 -21.76
C LEU A 295 -15.36 5.83 -20.40
N ASP A 296 -15.93 6.37 -19.31
CA ASP A 296 -15.36 6.17 -17.99
C ASP A 296 -15.27 4.68 -17.63
N ARG A 297 -14.10 4.24 -17.17
CA ARG A 297 -13.79 2.83 -16.85
C ARG A 297 -14.67 2.27 -15.73
N GLY A 298 -15.25 3.14 -14.91
CA GLY A 298 -16.18 2.79 -13.85
C GLY A 298 -17.52 2.29 -14.36
N ASN A 299 -17.91 2.65 -15.59
CA ASN A 299 -19.14 2.16 -16.19
C ASN A 299 -19.08 0.64 -16.41
N SER A 300 -20.17 -0.07 -16.07
CA SER A 300 -20.22 -1.53 -16.18
C SER A 300 -19.99 -2.04 -17.60
N TYR A 301 -20.47 -1.31 -18.63
CA TYR A 301 -20.25 -1.68 -20.02
C TYR A 301 -18.79 -1.57 -20.47
N MET A 302 -17.94 -0.81 -19.77
CA MET A 302 -16.50 -0.73 -20.06
C MET A 302 -15.69 -1.92 -19.53
N ARG A 303 -16.37 -2.89 -18.92
CA ARG A 303 -15.78 -4.04 -18.21
C ARG A 303 -16.73 -5.26 -18.18
N ASN A 304 -17.63 -5.35 -19.15
CA ASN A 304 -18.65 -6.40 -19.24
C ASN A 304 -18.19 -7.65 -20.00
N ILE A 305 -17.12 -7.57 -20.81
CA ILE A 305 -16.56 -8.71 -21.55
C ILE A 305 -15.55 -9.45 -20.68
N ALA A 306 -14.63 -8.71 -20.05
CA ALA A 306 -13.68 -9.22 -19.06
C ALA A 306 -13.37 -8.11 -18.05
N ASP A 307 -13.30 -8.43 -16.76
CA ASP A 307 -13.05 -7.44 -15.71
C ASP A 307 -11.83 -7.81 -14.88
N LYS A 308 -10.79 -6.96 -14.91
CA LYS A 308 -9.53 -7.14 -14.17
C LYS A 308 -8.92 -8.52 -14.45
N VAL A 309 -8.67 -8.80 -15.72
CA VAL A 309 -7.97 -10.01 -16.19
C VAL A 309 -6.52 -9.68 -16.51
N LEU A 310 -5.63 -10.67 -16.39
CA LEU A 310 -4.21 -10.50 -16.64
C LEU A 310 -3.88 -10.66 -18.13
N ILE A 311 -2.96 -9.86 -18.64
CA ILE A 311 -2.34 -10.09 -19.95
C ILE A 311 -1.41 -11.32 -19.85
N THR A 312 -1.64 -12.34 -20.66
CA THR A 312 -0.87 -13.59 -20.64
C THR A 312 0.18 -13.65 -21.75
N LYS A 313 -0.06 -12.97 -22.88
CA LYS A 313 0.86 -12.93 -24.03
C LYS A 313 0.60 -11.68 -24.87
N ILE A 314 1.66 -11.09 -25.39
CA ILE A 314 1.60 -10.03 -26.42
C ILE A 314 2.30 -10.56 -27.67
N GLU A 315 1.61 -10.58 -28.81
CA GLU A 315 2.11 -11.18 -30.06
C GLU A 315 1.88 -10.26 -31.26
N THR A 316 2.94 -9.97 -31.99
CA THR A 316 2.85 -9.24 -33.27
C THR A 316 2.24 -10.15 -34.33
N GLU A 317 1.08 -9.76 -34.86
CA GLU A 317 0.42 -10.45 -35.97
C GLU A 317 0.96 -9.95 -37.31
N SER A 318 1.13 -8.64 -37.43
CA SER A 318 1.62 -7.93 -38.61
C SER A 318 2.28 -6.61 -38.22
N ASP A 319 2.79 -5.85 -39.18
CA ASP A 319 3.34 -4.51 -38.95
C ASP A 319 2.29 -3.49 -38.46
N GLU A 320 1.00 -3.80 -38.63
CA GLU A 320 -0.12 -2.93 -38.24
C GLU A 320 -0.82 -3.38 -36.96
N ILE A 321 -0.81 -4.67 -36.64
CA ILE A 321 -1.62 -5.28 -35.58
C ILE A 321 -0.77 -6.10 -34.61
N VAL A 322 -1.04 -5.89 -33.32
CA VAL A 322 -0.58 -6.72 -32.21
C VAL A 322 -1.78 -7.30 -31.47
N ARG A 323 -1.67 -8.57 -31.06
CA ARG A 323 -2.67 -9.28 -30.27
C ARG A 323 -2.28 -9.27 -28.81
N ILE A 324 -3.19 -8.83 -27.94
CA ILE A 324 -3.05 -8.88 -26.48
C ILE A 324 -3.92 -10.01 -25.96
N TYR A 325 -3.32 -11.14 -25.60
CA TYR A 325 -4.02 -12.28 -25.00
C TYR A 325 -4.26 -12.03 -23.52
N VAL A 326 -5.45 -12.38 -23.04
CA VAL A 326 -5.86 -12.20 -21.65
C VAL A 326 -6.24 -13.52 -20.99
N ASP A 327 -6.16 -13.58 -19.67
CA ASP A 327 -6.50 -14.75 -18.87
C ASP A 327 -8.02 -14.91 -18.78
N VAL A 328 -8.59 -15.60 -19.78
CA VAL A 328 -10.02 -15.93 -19.86
C VAL A 328 -10.21 -17.39 -20.24
N GLU A 329 -11.19 -18.05 -19.62
CA GLU A 329 -11.52 -19.44 -19.93
C GLU A 329 -12.34 -19.57 -21.23
N THR A 330 -13.19 -18.57 -21.51
CA THR A 330 -14.13 -18.62 -22.64
C THR A 330 -13.78 -17.53 -23.66
N PRO A 331 -13.72 -17.85 -24.96
CA PRO A 331 -13.58 -16.85 -26.01
C PRO A 331 -14.72 -15.83 -26.01
N PHE A 332 -14.44 -14.62 -26.49
CA PHE A 332 -15.39 -13.51 -26.54
C PHE A 332 -15.47 -12.89 -27.94
N ASN A 333 -16.46 -12.03 -28.12
CA ASN A 333 -16.68 -11.25 -29.32
C ASN A 333 -16.35 -9.78 -29.06
N LEU A 334 -15.77 -9.12 -30.05
CA LEU A 334 -15.44 -7.70 -30.02
C LEU A 334 -16.18 -6.99 -31.15
N THR A 335 -16.84 -5.90 -30.81
CA THR A 335 -17.50 -5.00 -31.76
C THR A 335 -16.56 -3.85 -32.09
N ALA A 336 -16.90 -3.06 -33.11
CA ALA A 336 -16.13 -1.87 -33.43
C ALA A 336 -16.05 -0.87 -32.26
N ASP A 337 -16.91 -0.96 -31.26
CA ASP A 337 -16.95 -0.10 -30.07
C ASP A 337 -16.42 -0.79 -28.81
N SER A 338 -15.70 -1.90 -28.94
CA SER A 338 -14.99 -2.51 -27.82
C SER A 338 -13.72 -1.74 -27.43
N TYR A 339 -13.43 -1.72 -26.13
CA TYR A 339 -12.26 -1.06 -25.54
C TYR A 339 -11.52 -2.00 -24.58
N LEU A 340 -10.20 -1.87 -24.56
CA LEU A 340 -9.31 -2.43 -23.55
C LEU A 340 -8.79 -1.30 -22.67
N SER A 341 -8.96 -1.42 -21.36
CA SER A 341 -8.56 -0.42 -20.37
C SER A 341 -7.64 -1.01 -19.33
N THR A 342 -6.57 -0.30 -18.99
CA THR A 342 -5.76 -0.63 -17.80
C THR A 342 -6.54 -0.37 -16.52
N MET A 343 -6.28 -1.21 -15.51
CA MET A 343 -6.97 -1.20 -14.22
C MET A 343 -5.95 -1.20 -13.07
N PRO A 344 -6.38 -0.98 -11.80
CA PRO A 344 -5.49 -1.15 -10.66
C PRO A 344 -4.98 -2.58 -10.62
N LEU A 345 -3.73 -2.75 -10.20
CA LEU A 345 -3.05 -4.03 -10.28
C LEU A 345 -3.67 -5.07 -9.35
N HIS A 346 -3.60 -6.34 -9.75
CA HIS A 346 -3.76 -7.47 -8.84
C HIS A 346 -2.81 -7.33 -7.65
N SER A 347 -3.22 -7.88 -6.51
CA SER A 347 -2.33 -8.03 -5.37
C SER A 347 -1.20 -9.02 -5.67
N GLY A 348 -0.04 -8.83 -5.04
CA GLY A 348 1.07 -9.78 -5.12
C GLY A 348 2.03 -9.56 -6.29
N THR A 349 1.89 -8.47 -7.04
CA THR A 349 2.82 -8.12 -8.13
C THR A 349 4.26 -7.90 -7.66
N THR A 350 4.46 -7.71 -6.35
CA THR A 350 5.79 -7.51 -5.74
C THR A 350 6.35 -8.76 -5.03
N ASP A 351 5.66 -9.91 -5.10
CA ASP A 351 6.05 -11.12 -4.37
C ASP A 351 7.41 -11.68 -4.78
N ASP A 352 7.78 -11.52 -6.05
CA ASP A 352 9.05 -12.00 -6.61
C ASP A 352 10.22 -11.03 -6.39
N VAL A 353 9.98 -9.85 -5.79
CA VAL A 353 11.05 -8.89 -5.46
C VAL A 353 11.95 -9.50 -4.38
N LEU A 354 13.24 -9.63 -4.69
CA LEU A 354 14.19 -10.40 -3.88
C LEU A 354 14.58 -9.71 -2.54
N GLY A 355 14.27 -8.43 -2.39
CA GLY A 355 14.60 -7.59 -1.23
C GLY A 355 13.43 -7.32 -0.30
N ASN A 356 13.74 -6.64 0.82
CA ASN A 356 12.73 -6.09 1.73
C ASN A 356 11.98 -4.91 1.09
N ASP A 357 12.66 -4.20 0.20
CA ASP A 357 12.15 -3.08 -0.57
C ASP A 357 12.51 -3.28 -2.04
N GLY A 358 11.65 -2.81 -2.95
CA GLY A 358 11.91 -2.91 -4.38
C GLY A 358 10.68 -2.81 -5.25
N TYR A 359 10.87 -3.10 -6.53
CA TYR A 359 9.83 -3.14 -7.56
C TYR A 359 10.31 -4.05 -8.69
N ILE A 360 9.40 -4.55 -9.53
CA ILE A 360 9.82 -5.22 -10.78
C ILE A 360 10.47 -4.20 -11.71
N ALA A 361 9.79 -3.07 -11.93
CA ALA A 361 10.30 -1.90 -12.65
C ALA A 361 9.76 -0.61 -12.01
N ASN A 362 10.48 0.50 -12.20
CA ASN A 362 10.08 1.82 -11.71
C ASN A 362 9.75 2.72 -12.89
N ASP A 363 8.65 2.40 -13.55
CA ASP A 363 8.26 2.90 -14.87
C ASP A 363 6.86 3.52 -14.90
N GLY A 364 6.27 3.75 -13.74
CA GLY A 364 4.91 4.26 -13.62
C GLY A 364 3.83 3.21 -13.86
N LYS A 365 4.16 1.93 -14.04
CA LYS A 365 3.18 0.87 -14.33
C LYS A 365 3.13 -0.26 -13.31
N HIS A 366 4.20 -0.44 -12.54
CA HIS A 366 4.32 -1.51 -11.55
C HIS A 366 4.15 -0.97 -10.13
N ALA A 367 3.60 -1.80 -9.24
CA ALA A 367 3.64 -1.54 -7.81
C ALA A 367 5.07 -1.64 -7.26
N PHE A 368 5.26 -1.16 -6.04
CA PHE A 368 6.49 -1.31 -5.29
C PHE A 368 6.22 -1.94 -3.93
N LYS A 369 7.27 -2.41 -3.31
CA LYS A 369 7.27 -2.89 -1.94
C LYS A 369 8.21 -2.05 -1.11
N LEU A 370 7.75 -1.60 0.06
CA LEU A 370 8.56 -0.88 1.04
C LEU A 370 8.40 -1.54 2.40
N GLN A 371 9.50 -2.04 2.94
CA GLN A 371 9.58 -2.70 4.23
C GLN A 371 8.49 -3.78 4.36
N GLY A 372 8.41 -4.67 3.37
CA GLY A 372 7.48 -5.80 3.40
C GLY A 372 6.10 -5.56 2.81
N LEU A 373 5.64 -4.31 2.70
CA LEU A 373 4.28 -3.97 2.25
C LEU A 373 4.24 -3.61 0.77
N GLU A 374 3.25 -4.14 0.04
CA GLU A 374 2.99 -3.80 -1.36
C GLU A 374 2.16 -2.52 -1.49
N GLU A 375 2.57 -1.60 -2.34
CA GLU A 375 1.95 -0.29 -2.47
C GLU A 375 2.07 0.29 -3.88
N GLY A 376 1.24 1.29 -4.17
CA GLY A 376 1.26 1.97 -5.47
C GLY A 376 0.67 1.10 -6.57
N ILE A 377 -0.46 0.43 -6.28
CA ILE A 377 -1.14 -0.46 -7.23
C ILE A 377 -1.95 0.28 -8.31
N GLY A 378 -1.97 1.61 -8.28
CA GLY A 378 -2.76 2.44 -9.21
C GLY A 378 -4.19 2.72 -8.76
N ALA A 379 -4.46 2.58 -7.46
CA ALA A 379 -5.70 2.98 -6.82
C ALA A 379 -5.41 3.84 -5.59
N TYR A 380 -6.33 4.74 -5.26
CA TYR A 380 -6.35 5.38 -3.96
C TYR A 380 -6.62 4.36 -2.87
N MET A 381 -5.87 4.43 -1.78
CA MET A 381 -6.20 3.72 -0.55
C MET A 381 -7.25 4.52 0.21
N VAL A 382 -8.42 3.92 0.47
CA VAL A 382 -9.44 4.46 1.37
C VAL A 382 -8.99 4.19 2.80
N SER A 383 -8.67 5.24 3.56
CA SER A 383 -8.33 5.08 4.97
C SER A 383 -9.57 4.72 5.80
N SER A 384 -9.51 3.65 6.57
CA SER A 384 -10.66 3.18 7.37
C SER A 384 -10.89 3.98 8.65
N ASN A 385 -9.88 4.72 9.09
CA ASN A 385 -9.83 5.36 10.40
C ASN A 385 -9.66 6.88 10.31
N GLU A 386 -9.55 7.44 9.10
CA GLU A 386 -9.43 8.86 8.84
C GLU A 386 -10.59 9.36 7.96
N VAL A 387 -11.09 10.55 8.28
CA VAL A 387 -12.06 11.29 7.46
C VAL A 387 -11.72 12.78 7.48
N MET A 388 -12.10 13.48 6.44
CA MET A 388 -11.99 14.93 6.36
C MET A 388 -13.37 15.58 6.47
N ASN A 389 -13.42 16.80 6.99
CA ASN A 389 -14.59 17.66 6.93
C ASN A 389 -14.19 18.99 6.30
N LYS A 390 -14.64 19.21 5.08
CA LYS A 390 -14.47 20.48 4.37
C LYS A 390 -15.50 21.47 4.88
N GLU A 391 -15.18 22.16 5.98
CA GLU A 391 -16.06 23.13 6.63
C GLU A 391 -16.38 24.31 5.71
N THR A 392 -15.41 24.70 4.87
CA THR A 392 -15.58 25.71 3.82
C THR A 392 -14.75 25.33 2.59
N ALA A 393 -14.93 26.01 1.47
CA ALA A 393 -14.12 25.79 0.27
C ALA A 393 -12.60 25.99 0.48
N THR A 394 -12.19 26.63 1.58
CA THR A 394 -10.78 26.94 1.87
C THR A 394 -10.30 26.42 3.24
N LYS A 395 -11.12 25.61 3.93
CA LYS A 395 -10.79 25.01 5.22
C LYS A 395 -11.25 23.57 5.29
N THR A 396 -10.29 22.68 5.57
CA THR A 396 -10.54 21.25 5.82
C THR A 396 -10.03 20.87 7.20
N VAL A 397 -10.87 20.15 7.96
CA VAL A 397 -10.56 19.62 9.29
C VAL A 397 -10.38 18.12 9.19
N PHE A 398 -9.35 17.59 9.84
CA PHE A 398 -8.96 16.18 9.77
C PHE A 398 -9.36 15.47 11.05
N TYR A 399 -9.98 14.30 10.90
CA TYR A 399 -10.48 13.49 12.01
C TYR A 399 -9.96 12.07 11.93
N HIS A 400 -9.72 11.48 13.09
CA HIS A 400 -9.33 10.09 13.25
C HIS A 400 -10.26 9.37 14.25
N LYS A 401 -10.70 8.16 13.92
CA LYS A 401 -11.64 7.35 14.73
C LYS A 401 -11.10 7.02 16.14
N ASN A 402 -9.79 7.01 16.29
CA ASN A 402 -9.06 6.76 17.54
C ASN A 402 -9.57 5.53 18.30
N TYR A 403 -9.62 4.39 17.61
CA TYR A 403 -10.08 3.10 18.13
C TYR A 403 -11.56 3.02 18.54
N GLY A 404 -12.32 4.11 18.39
CA GLY A 404 -13.77 4.17 18.63
C GLY A 404 -14.59 3.43 17.58
N ASP A 405 -15.91 3.54 17.63
CA ASP A 405 -16.80 2.91 16.67
C ASP A 405 -16.81 3.62 15.31
N TYR A 406 -17.19 2.90 14.28
CA TYR A 406 -17.26 3.43 12.93
C TYR A 406 -18.46 4.38 12.79
N HIS A 407 -18.24 5.57 12.20
CA HIS A 407 -19.25 6.61 12.04
C HIS A 407 -19.13 7.21 10.64
N SER A 408 -20.26 7.49 9.97
CA SER A 408 -20.28 8.05 8.60
C SER A 408 -21.23 9.23 8.46
N ASP A 409 -21.58 9.85 9.58
CA ASP A 409 -22.48 10.99 9.68
C ASP A 409 -21.94 12.01 10.68
N ASN A 410 -22.77 13.00 11.06
CA ASN A 410 -22.39 14.06 11.99
C ASN A 410 -21.89 13.58 13.37
N SER A 411 -22.14 12.32 13.75
CA SER A 411 -21.56 11.74 14.96
C SER A 411 -20.02 11.66 14.92
N ILE A 412 -19.40 11.77 13.74
CA ILE A 412 -17.95 11.97 13.58
C ILE A 412 -17.46 13.16 14.43
N LEU A 413 -18.19 14.28 14.42
CA LEU A 413 -17.76 15.52 15.09
C LEU A 413 -17.60 15.36 16.61
N THR A 414 -18.33 14.43 17.21
CA THR A 414 -18.33 14.18 18.66
C THR A 414 -17.52 12.95 19.04
N ASN A 415 -17.42 11.95 18.17
CA ASN A 415 -16.79 10.67 18.50
C ASN A 415 -15.36 10.53 17.96
N TYR A 416 -14.97 11.31 16.93
CA TYR A 416 -13.64 11.22 16.35
C TYR A 416 -12.73 12.28 16.94
N LYS A 417 -11.44 11.93 17.07
CA LYS A 417 -10.38 12.85 17.46
C LYS A 417 -10.10 13.79 16.29
N LYS A 418 -10.24 15.11 16.50
CA LYS A 418 -9.68 16.10 15.56
C LYS A 418 -8.15 16.04 15.65
N VAL A 419 -7.49 15.72 14.54
CA VAL A 419 -6.02 15.59 14.47
C VAL A 419 -5.35 16.83 13.88
N GLY A 420 -6.11 17.69 13.19
CA GLY A 420 -5.64 19.00 12.75
C GLY A 420 -6.60 19.68 11.79
N GLU A 421 -6.17 20.78 11.20
CA GLU A 421 -6.88 21.51 10.16
C GLU A 421 -5.90 22.19 9.21
N PHE A 422 -6.33 22.39 7.97
CA PHE A 422 -5.60 23.13 6.97
C PHE A 422 -6.48 24.25 6.41
N ILE A 423 -5.90 25.44 6.26
CA ILE A 423 -6.57 26.64 5.75
C ILE A 423 -5.72 27.26 4.64
N LYS A 424 -6.36 27.63 3.53
CA LYS A 424 -5.76 28.36 2.42
C LYS A 424 -6.60 29.59 2.07
N GLU A 425 -6.08 30.47 1.23
CA GLU A 425 -6.78 31.67 0.73
C GLU A 425 -7.80 31.37 -0.38
N ASP A 426 -7.66 30.22 -1.07
CA ASP A 426 -8.54 29.80 -2.16
C ASP A 426 -8.74 28.27 -2.12
N SER A 427 -9.52 27.75 -3.07
CA SER A 427 -9.89 26.33 -3.15
C SER A 427 -9.13 25.55 -4.23
N THR A 428 -7.94 25.98 -4.67
CA THR A 428 -7.19 25.28 -5.73
C THR A 428 -6.33 24.15 -5.17
N ASP A 429 -6.19 23.07 -5.94
CA ASP A 429 -5.22 22.01 -5.69
C ASP A 429 -3.79 22.55 -5.52
N PHE A 430 -2.97 21.88 -4.72
CA PHE A 430 -1.60 22.30 -4.45
C PHE A 430 -0.65 21.12 -4.18
N TRP A 431 0.65 21.37 -4.29
CA TRP A 431 1.68 20.40 -3.91
C TRP A 431 1.87 20.47 -2.40
N ILE A 432 1.86 19.34 -1.71
CA ILE A 432 2.10 19.28 -0.28
C ILE A 432 3.60 19.51 -0.05
N GLY A 433 3.92 20.54 0.72
CA GLY A 433 5.28 20.86 1.11
C GLY A 433 5.67 20.05 2.33
N GLU A 434 5.22 20.50 3.49
CA GLU A 434 5.47 19.83 4.76
C GLU A 434 4.16 19.33 5.36
N VAL A 435 4.28 18.40 6.30
CA VAL A 435 3.17 17.76 6.98
C VAL A 435 3.40 17.78 8.48
N ASP A 436 2.32 17.70 9.26
CA ASP A 436 2.36 17.37 10.67
C ASP A 436 1.74 15.99 10.89
N ILE A 437 2.27 15.27 11.88
CA ILE A 437 1.82 13.93 12.26
C ILE A 437 1.28 13.97 13.69
N ASP A 438 0.06 13.48 13.88
CA ASP A 438 -0.43 13.14 15.20
C ASP A 438 0.22 11.84 15.67
N LEU A 439 1.24 11.92 16.53
CA LEU A 439 2.07 10.76 16.89
C LEU A 439 1.28 9.59 17.50
N GLU A 440 0.16 9.86 18.19
CA GLU A 440 -0.67 8.84 18.81
C GLU A 440 -1.37 7.96 17.76
N THR A 441 -1.91 8.57 16.72
CA THR A 441 -2.73 7.90 15.70
C THR A 441 -1.97 7.60 14.41
N GLY A 442 -0.85 8.30 14.17
CA GLY A 442 -0.12 8.29 12.90
C GLY A 442 -0.80 9.09 11.78
N ALA A 443 -1.91 9.77 12.06
CA ALA A 443 -2.63 10.55 11.06
C ALA A 443 -1.81 11.76 10.61
N GLU A 444 -1.92 12.08 9.32
CA GLU A 444 -1.17 13.16 8.69
C GLU A 444 -2.07 14.36 8.36
N VAL A 445 -1.53 15.57 8.53
CA VAL A 445 -2.17 16.82 8.15
C VAL A 445 -1.19 17.66 7.32
N PRO A 446 -1.58 18.15 6.13
CA PRO A 446 -0.77 19.12 5.38
C PRO A 446 -0.47 20.36 6.22
N ARG A 447 0.77 20.82 6.23
CA ARG A 447 1.24 22.00 6.99
C ARG A 447 1.58 23.17 6.06
N THR A 448 2.26 22.91 4.95
CA THR A 448 2.68 23.97 4.01
C THR A 448 2.45 23.59 2.55
N ILE A 449 2.41 24.61 1.70
CA ILE A 449 2.28 24.47 0.25
C ILE A 449 3.67 24.42 -0.37
N GLY A 450 3.97 23.33 -1.07
CA GLY A 450 5.15 23.17 -1.90
C GLY A 450 4.99 23.84 -3.27
N SER A 451 6.12 24.09 -3.93
CA SER A 451 6.17 24.73 -5.25
C SER A 451 6.21 23.73 -6.42
N GLY A 452 6.32 22.43 -6.16
CA GLY A 452 6.35 21.37 -7.18
C GLY A 452 6.58 19.97 -6.61
N ASP A 453 6.63 18.97 -7.50
CA ASP A 453 6.85 17.54 -7.23
C ASP A 453 8.28 17.14 -6.79
N SER A 454 9.11 18.15 -6.54
CA SER A 454 10.49 17.98 -6.05
C SER A 454 10.72 18.65 -4.70
N VAL A 455 9.68 19.29 -4.14
CA VAL A 455 9.78 20.12 -2.94
C VAL A 455 8.95 19.53 -1.81
N GLY A 456 9.61 19.26 -0.67
CA GLY A 456 8.94 18.70 0.50
C GLY A 456 8.51 17.25 0.28
N THR A 457 7.26 16.89 0.60
CA THR A 457 6.71 15.57 0.23
C THR A 457 6.52 15.47 -1.28
N GLY A 458 6.25 16.59 -1.96
CA GLY A 458 6.18 16.63 -3.42
C GLY A 458 4.97 15.90 -4.01
N ASP A 459 4.00 15.52 -3.17
CA ASP A 459 2.78 14.83 -3.59
C ASP A 459 1.62 15.84 -3.68
N ARG A 460 0.56 15.51 -4.42
CA ARG A 460 -0.56 16.45 -4.64
C ARG A 460 -1.63 16.33 -3.57
N TYR A 461 -2.11 17.48 -3.10
CA TYR A 461 -3.41 17.59 -2.46
C TYR A 461 -4.42 18.12 -3.48
N TYR A 462 -5.34 17.26 -3.92
CA TYR A 462 -6.54 17.62 -4.65
C TYR A 462 -7.56 18.27 -3.70
N PHE A 463 -7.23 19.49 -3.29
CA PHE A 463 -7.99 20.35 -2.39
C PHE A 463 -9.18 21.04 -3.08
N GLY A 464 -9.18 20.99 -4.42
CA GLY A 464 -10.14 21.52 -5.38
C GLY A 464 -11.60 21.39 -5.01
N GLU A 465 -12.44 22.13 -5.73
CA GLU A 465 -13.92 22.10 -5.66
C GLU A 465 -14.53 22.90 -4.50
N ALA A 466 -15.67 23.54 -4.78
CA ALA A 466 -16.40 24.36 -3.79
C ALA A 466 -17.30 23.52 -2.87
N GLY A 467 -17.35 22.20 -3.06
CA GLY A 467 -18.16 21.30 -2.25
C GLY A 467 -17.69 21.30 -0.79
N ILE A 468 -18.64 21.37 0.14
CA ILE A 468 -18.41 21.29 1.59
C ILE A 468 -18.98 20.01 2.18
N GLY A 469 -18.55 19.64 3.39
CA GLY A 469 -19.02 18.45 4.11
C GLY A 469 -17.95 17.38 4.29
N PHE A 470 -18.38 16.19 4.74
CA PHE A 470 -17.46 15.08 4.98
C PHE A 470 -16.90 14.49 3.68
N ARG A 471 -15.61 14.18 3.71
CA ARG A 471 -14.84 13.65 2.60
C ARG A 471 -14.01 12.46 3.05
N GLU A 472 -13.82 11.52 2.13
CA GLU A 472 -12.94 10.38 2.35
C GLU A 472 -11.49 10.81 2.46
N TYR A 473 -10.72 10.12 3.30
CA TYR A 473 -9.27 10.28 3.33
C TYR A 473 -8.62 9.30 2.34
N LEU A 474 -8.55 9.73 1.08
CA LEU A 474 -8.02 8.96 -0.06
C LEU A 474 -6.55 9.29 -0.30
N THR A 475 -5.69 8.28 -0.33
CA THR A 475 -4.22 8.49 -0.43
C THR A 475 -3.54 7.65 -1.52
N ARG A 476 -2.23 7.89 -1.75
CA ARG A 476 -1.32 7.18 -2.70
C ARG A 476 -1.29 7.69 -4.13
N GLY A 477 -2.42 8.12 -4.67
CA GLY A 477 -2.55 8.39 -6.11
C GLY A 477 -3.11 7.18 -6.86
N ASN A 478 -3.64 7.42 -8.05
CA ASN A 478 -4.11 6.37 -8.95
C ASN A 478 -3.22 6.29 -10.21
N LEU A 479 -3.50 5.35 -11.11
CA LEU A 479 -2.75 5.11 -12.36
C LEU A 479 -2.75 6.28 -13.37
N TRP A 480 -3.33 7.43 -13.03
CA TRP A 480 -3.31 8.68 -13.80
C TRP A 480 -2.57 9.83 -13.12
N SER A 481 -2.18 9.64 -11.86
CA SER A 481 -1.65 10.73 -11.05
C SER A 481 -0.28 11.21 -11.54
N GLY A 482 0.53 10.35 -12.18
CA GLY A 482 1.92 10.66 -12.54
C GLY A 482 2.71 11.15 -11.33
N SER A 483 3.43 12.26 -11.47
CA SER A 483 4.19 12.86 -10.36
C SER A 483 3.33 13.44 -9.23
N ASN A 484 2.01 13.53 -9.40
CA ASN A 484 1.08 13.96 -8.32
C ASN A 484 0.88 12.89 -7.24
N ALA A 485 1.24 11.65 -7.52
CA ALA A 485 1.10 10.51 -6.62
C ALA A 485 2.13 10.54 -5.49
N GLY A 486 1.97 9.62 -4.53
CA GLY A 486 2.93 9.36 -3.47
C GLY A 486 2.27 9.10 -2.12
N LEU A 487 3.08 8.74 -1.11
CA LEU A 487 2.58 8.34 0.20
C LEU A 487 1.77 9.44 0.92
N SER A 488 1.99 10.72 0.60
CA SER A 488 1.27 11.89 1.11
C SER A 488 0.23 12.44 0.13
N CYS A 489 0.07 11.90 -1.07
CA CYS A 489 -1.01 12.30 -1.98
C CYS A 489 -2.36 12.20 -1.26
N LEU A 490 -3.24 13.19 -1.46
CA LEU A 490 -4.51 13.33 -0.76
C LEU A 490 -5.61 13.87 -1.68
N VAL A 491 -6.83 13.35 -1.57
CA VAL A 491 -8.01 13.81 -2.34
C VAL A 491 -9.16 14.19 -1.41
N ASP A 492 -9.69 15.41 -1.55
CA ASP A 492 -10.77 15.98 -0.73
C ASP A 492 -12.00 16.38 -1.57
N GLY A 493 -12.20 15.68 -2.70
CA GLY A 493 -13.35 15.83 -3.60
C GLY A 493 -14.41 14.73 -3.46
N SER A 494 -14.13 13.64 -2.74
CA SER A 494 -15.02 12.48 -2.67
C SER A 494 -15.78 12.41 -1.36
N ASP A 495 -17.11 12.43 -1.42
CA ASP A 495 -18.00 12.18 -0.27
C ASP A 495 -17.77 10.80 0.33
N LEU A 496 -18.12 10.59 1.60
CA LEU A 496 -17.95 9.29 2.31
C LEU A 496 -18.65 8.08 1.66
N SER A 497 -19.60 8.32 0.75
CA SER A 497 -20.32 7.29 0.00
C SER A 497 -19.72 7.01 -1.38
N SER A 498 -18.72 7.78 -1.81
CA SER A 498 -18.16 7.73 -3.15
C SER A 498 -17.40 6.43 -3.36
N ALA A 499 -17.73 5.70 -4.41
CA ALA A 499 -17.12 4.40 -4.70
C ALA A 499 -16.56 4.40 -6.13
N GLY A 500 -15.26 4.72 -6.26
CA GLY A 500 -14.56 4.75 -7.54
C GLY A 500 -13.99 3.39 -7.96
N TRP A 501 -13.84 3.18 -9.27
CA TRP A 501 -13.14 1.99 -9.82
C TRP A 501 -11.63 1.97 -9.45
N TYR A 502 -11.12 3.08 -8.93
CA TYR A 502 -9.76 3.28 -8.46
C TYR A 502 -9.70 3.51 -6.94
N PHE A 503 -10.71 3.08 -6.17
CA PHE A 503 -10.71 3.11 -4.70
C PHE A 503 -10.53 1.70 -4.18
N ALA A 504 -9.52 1.48 -3.33
CA ALA A 504 -9.17 0.17 -2.81
C ALA A 504 -8.92 0.22 -1.30
N VAL A 505 -8.95 -0.96 -0.67
CA VAL A 505 -8.82 -1.13 0.79
C VAL A 505 -7.87 -2.27 1.11
N CYS A 506 -7.29 -2.26 2.31
CA CYS A 506 -6.60 -3.41 2.89
C CYS A 506 -7.38 -3.92 4.10
N VAL A 507 -7.39 -5.24 4.35
CA VAL A 507 -8.03 -5.86 5.53
C VAL A 507 -7.06 -5.79 6.72
N SER A 508 -7.51 -5.33 7.89
CA SER A 508 -6.68 -5.16 9.11
C SER A 508 -7.31 -5.83 10.34
#